data_AF-A0A1H0V7W3-F1
#
_entry.id   AF-A0A1H0V7W3-F1
#
_cell.length_a   1.000
_cell.length_b   1.000
_cell.length_c   1.000
_cell.angle_alpha   90.00
_cell.angle_beta   90.00
_cell.angle_gamma   90.00
#
_symmetry.space_group_name_H-M   'P 1'
#
loop_
_entity.id
_entity.type
_entity.pdbx_description
1 polymer ?
#
loop_
_entity_poly.entity_id
_entity_poly.type
_entity_poly.pdbx_seq_one_letter_code
_entity_poly.pdbx_strand_id
1 'polypeptide(L)'
;MNTKKSTLVKLLPYIFPVLLMGMLSSCKKDAANNTLNANQASGKLQVHGTGKYDNGFFLVNEGWYGHGTGTVSFYDFGTGLISDSLFTKENPGKNLNPTSSTLQYGTIFNDRLYLVSKVGGPLVVADSHSLLEINRIAAKSTNDFRAFVGIDANNGLVSTGSGIYPINLQTLVLGTKLSGVTGQVGDMIKAGNYVFVLSASNGVVVLNASTNAVVTSIAGMLCAFAKTPDGAVWAAGGTQLVRIDPATLAVQTITVPFAIYGSWAAWHPGSITASTTENAIFIAKNATFSGGTQIYKYTAANSASFTTPFITVATGRELYGAGVAYDPAHNQVVVNTVHSGFTTNFSFNDLCFYNASTGSLINDIAYTGYYFPSIAVFH
;
A
#
# COMPACT_ATOMS: atom_id res chain seq x y z
N MET A 1 60.53 -32.00 3.91
CA MET A 1 61.40 -32.77 4.80
C MET A 1 62.01 -31.78 5.79
N ASN A 2 61.82 -32.01 7.10
CA ASN A 2 62.47 -31.38 8.26
C ASN A 2 62.20 -29.89 8.56
N THR A 3 62.10 -29.42 9.81
CA THR A 3 61.51 -29.88 11.08
C THR A 3 61.62 -28.71 12.06
N LYS A 4 60.57 -28.50 12.88
CA LYS A 4 60.56 -28.12 14.32
C LYS A 4 61.29 -26.87 14.86
N LYS A 5 60.50 -26.11 15.65
CA LYS A 5 60.73 -25.61 17.06
C LYS A 5 61.87 -24.58 17.28
N SER A 6 61.88 -23.69 18.28
CA SER A 6 60.93 -23.17 19.28
C SER A 6 61.57 -22.00 20.06
N THR A 7 60.72 -21.18 20.70
CA THR A 7 60.83 -20.59 22.08
C THR A 7 61.79 -19.45 22.49
N LEU A 8 61.16 -18.51 23.25
CA LEU A 8 61.58 -17.71 24.43
C LEU A 8 62.56 -16.53 24.22
N VAL A 9 62.26 -15.25 24.54
CA VAL A 9 61.79 -14.52 25.77
C VAL A 9 62.95 -13.91 26.57
N LYS A 10 62.71 -12.67 27.07
CA LYS A 10 63.47 -11.81 28.05
C LYS A 10 64.55 -10.91 27.43
N LEU A 11 64.83 -9.68 27.88
CA LEU A 11 64.61 -8.97 29.16
C LEU A 11 64.76 -7.45 28.90
N LEU A 12 64.01 -6.60 29.62
CA LEU A 12 64.27 -5.14 29.73
C LEU A 12 65.46 -4.88 30.67
N PRO A 13 66.13 -3.71 30.59
CA PRO A 13 66.03 -2.81 31.76
C PRO A 13 65.99 -1.30 31.44
N TYR A 14 65.53 -0.58 32.47
CA TYR A 14 65.36 0.85 32.67
C TYR A 14 66.60 1.74 32.45
N ILE A 15 66.39 3.04 32.21
CA ILE A 15 66.92 4.20 33.00
C ILE A 15 66.44 5.54 32.37
N PHE A 16 65.61 6.29 33.10
CA PHE A 16 65.42 7.78 33.08
C PHE A 16 66.57 8.40 33.92
N PRO A 17 66.91 9.72 33.94
CA PRO A 17 66.01 10.90 33.95
C PRO A 17 66.58 12.15 33.20
N VAL A 18 65.91 13.32 33.09
CA VAL A 18 65.95 14.44 34.05
C VAL A 18 65.33 15.71 33.41
N LEU A 19 64.37 16.33 34.14
CA LEU A 19 64.05 17.79 34.29
C LEU A 19 63.60 18.65 33.07
N LEU A 20 62.79 19.72 33.19
CA LEU A 20 62.19 20.46 34.32
C LEU A 20 61.10 21.42 33.78
N MET A 21 60.04 21.65 34.59
CA MET A 21 59.13 22.82 34.73
C MET A 21 58.45 23.45 33.48
N GLY A 22 57.18 23.84 33.52
CA GLY A 22 56.24 23.90 34.64
C GLY A 22 54.85 24.40 34.22
N MET A 23 53.91 24.30 35.18
CA MET A 23 52.72 25.14 35.45
C MET A 23 51.80 25.56 34.28
N LEU A 24 50.46 25.54 34.32
CA LEU A 24 49.41 25.30 35.32
C LEU A 24 48.09 25.19 34.53
N SER A 25 47.16 24.40 35.04
CA SER A 25 45.69 24.61 35.03
C SER A 25 44.93 24.88 33.72
N SER A 26 44.08 23.92 33.32
CA SER A 26 42.63 23.96 33.58
C SER A 26 41.83 23.31 32.45
N CYS A 27 40.93 22.40 32.83
CA CYS A 27 39.97 21.72 31.96
C CYS A 27 39.00 22.71 31.29
N LYS A 28 38.73 22.54 30.00
CA LYS A 28 37.38 22.21 29.47
C LYS A 28 37.40 21.99 27.95
N LYS A 29 37.25 20.71 27.60
CA LYS A 29 36.49 20.10 26.50
C LYS A 29 36.30 20.93 25.21
N ASP A 30 37.00 20.50 24.17
CA ASP A 30 36.97 21.02 22.82
C ASP A 30 35.55 21.14 22.22
N ALA A 31 35.22 22.35 21.79
CA ALA A 31 34.24 22.59 20.74
C ALA A 31 35.02 22.61 19.41
N ALA A 32 35.00 21.52 18.66
CA ALA A 32 35.44 21.52 17.27
C ALA A 32 34.25 21.89 16.38
N ASN A 33 34.33 23.10 15.83
CA ASN A 33 33.53 23.60 14.72
C ASN A 33 33.54 22.60 13.56
N ASN A 34 32.37 22.21 13.09
CA ASN A 34 32.19 21.74 11.72
C ASN A 34 31.23 22.71 11.03
N THR A 35 31.81 23.75 10.44
CA THR A 35 31.15 24.65 9.49
C THR A 35 30.84 23.88 8.21
N LEU A 36 29.57 23.58 7.97
CA LEU A 36 29.07 23.27 6.63
C LEU A 36 28.14 24.40 6.20
N ASN A 37 28.61 25.16 5.22
CA ASN A 37 27.86 26.21 4.54
C ASN A 37 26.71 25.60 3.71
N ALA A 38 25.63 26.36 3.68
CA ALA A 38 24.35 26.04 3.07
C ALA A 38 24.36 26.01 1.54
N ASN A 39 23.38 25.25 1.04
CA ASN A 39 22.66 25.33 -0.24
C ASN A 39 22.97 24.20 -1.21
N GLN A 40 22.05 23.23 -1.24
CA GLN A 40 21.43 22.63 -2.44
C GLN A 40 20.31 21.70 -1.93
N ALA A 41 19.14 21.79 -2.57
CA ALA A 41 17.94 21.09 -2.17
C ALA A 41 18.05 19.58 -2.35
N SER A 42 17.79 18.82 -1.29
CA SER A 42 17.28 17.44 -1.38
C SER A 42 16.57 17.11 -0.08
N GLY A 43 15.39 16.49 -0.19
CA GLY A 43 14.59 16.06 0.96
C GLY A 43 15.43 15.16 1.86
N LYS A 44 15.55 15.54 3.13
CA LYS A 44 16.10 14.66 4.16
C LYS A 44 15.22 13.41 4.21
N LEU A 45 15.76 12.28 3.74
CA LEU A 45 15.30 10.96 4.18
C LEU A 45 15.41 10.97 5.71
N GLN A 46 14.26 11.01 6.38
CA GLN A 46 14.19 10.66 7.80
C GLN A 46 14.52 9.18 7.87
N VAL A 47 15.72 8.83 8.32
CA VAL A 47 16.06 7.43 8.65
C VAL A 47 15.33 7.12 9.95
N HIS A 48 14.05 6.74 9.84
CA HIS A 48 13.40 5.95 10.87
C HIS A 48 14.20 4.64 10.97
N GLY A 49 14.60 4.22 12.18
CA GLY A 49 15.33 2.96 12.35
C GLY A 49 14.54 1.82 11.72
N THR A 50 15.22 0.87 11.05
CA THR A 50 14.56 -0.16 10.23
C THR A 50 13.65 -1.03 11.09
N GLY A 51 12.36 -0.70 11.10
CA GLY A 51 11.30 -1.54 11.60
C GLY A 51 11.34 -2.90 10.89
N LYS A 52 10.76 -3.90 11.55
CA LYS A 52 10.72 -5.29 11.04
C LYS A 52 10.11 -5.37 9.63
N TYR A 53 9.24 -4.42 9.30
CA TYR A 53 8.48 -4.39 8.06
C TYR A 53 8.84 -3.22 7.13
N ASP A 54 9.99 -2.57 7.32
CA ASP A 54 10.37 -1.41 6.51
C ASP A 54 10.98 -1.78 5.14
N ASN A 55 11.52 -3.00 5.03
CA ASN A 55 12.22 -3.45 3.83
C ASN A 55 11.34 -4.40 2.98
N GLY A 56 10.16 -3.93 2.61
CA GLY A 56 9.19 -4.75 1.90
C GLY A 56 7.83 -4.08 1.78
N PHE A 57 6.80 -4.91 1.61
CA PHE A 57 5.42 -4.46 1.63
C PHE A 57 4.48 -5.54 2.17
N PHE A 58 3.35 -5.11 2.72
CA PHE A 58 2.33 -6.01 3.21
C PHE A 58 1.44 -6.50 2.07
N LEU A 59 1.00 -7.75 2.19
CA LEU A 59 -0.07 -8.33 1.39
C LEU A 59 -1.27 -8.56 2.30
N VAL A 60 -2.35 -7.84 2.04
CA VAL A 60 -3.63 -8.00 2.75
C VAL A 60 -4.46 -9.04 2.00
N ASN A 61 -4.78 -10.13 2.68
CA ASN A 61 -5.46 -11.29 2.10
C ASN A 61 -6.91 -11.37 2.59
N GLU A 62 -7.87 -11.50 1.67
CA GLU A 62 -9.30 -11.52 1.97
C GLU A 62 -9.67 -12.66 2.92
N GLY A 63 -9.04 -13.83 2.74
CA GLY A 63 -9.47 -15.06 3.37
C GLY A 63 -10.65 -15.70 2.65
N TRP A 64 -11.12 -16.84 3.15
CA TRP A 64 -12.20 -17.60 2.54
C TRP A 64 -13.48 -17.43 3.34
N TYR A 65 -14.38 -16.57 2.87
CA TYR A 65 -15.66 -16.34 3.53
C TYR A 65 -16.38 -17.65 3.88
N GLY A 66 -16.62 -17.88 5.18
CA GLY A 66 -17.28 -19.07 5.72
C GLY A 66 -16.33 -20.22 6.07
N HIS A 67 -15.05 -20.14 5.71
CA HIS A 67 -14.03 -21.16 5.98
C HIS A 67 -12.84 -20.61 6.79
N GLY A 68 -12.51 -19.33 6.66
CA GLY A 68 -11.40 -18.71 7.37
C GLY A 68 -11.35 -17.19 7.19
N THR A 69 -10.91 -16.48 8.23
CA THR A 69 -10.71 -15.03 8.20
C THR A 69 -9.50 -14.64 7.36
N GLY A 70 -9.46 -13.38 6.92
CA GLY A 70 -8.31 -12.81 6.23
C GLY A 70 -7.04 -12.75 7.08
N THR A 71 -5.90 -12.62 6.40
CA THR A 71 -4.55 -12.62 6.99
C THR A 71 -3.72 -11.48 6.44
N VAL A 72 -2.61 -11.18 7.11
CA VAL A 72 -1.59 -10.24 6.63
C VAL A 72 -0.32 -11.02 6.38
N SER A 73 0.21 -10.93 5.16
CA SER A 73 1.54 -11.43 4.80
C SER A 73 2.48 -10.25 4.53
N PHE A 74 3.77 -10.52 4.40
CA PHE A 74 4.78 -9.51 4.06
C PHE A 74 5.76 -10.11 3.06
N TYR A 75 6.04 -9.38 1.99
CA TYR A 75 7.11 -9.67 1.06
C TYR A 75 8.34 -8.87 1.47
N ASP A 76 9.44 -9.54 1.78
CA ASP A 76 10.70 -8.93 2.20
C ASP A 76 11.65 -8.79 1.01
N PHE A 77 12.09 -7.56 0.72
CA PHE A 77 12.97 -7.27 -0.41
C PHE A 77 14.38 -7.85 -0.26
N GLY A 78 14.87 -8.01 0.98
CA GLY A 78 16.22 -8.50 1.24
C GLY A 78 16.35 -10.01 1.08
N THR A 79 15.30 -10.74 1.43
CA THR A 79 15.25 -12.21 1.34
C THR A 79 14.53 -12.72 0.10
N GLY A 80 13.65 -11.90 -0.50
CA GLY A 80 12.77 -12.31 -1.59
C GLY A 80 11.69 -13.31 -1.17
N LEU A 81 11.35 -13.38 0.13
CA LEU A 81 10.41 -14.34 0.69
C LEU A 81 9.11 -13.68 1.15
N ILE A 82 8.03 -14.46 1.08
CA ILE A 82 6.72 -14.09 1.65
C ILE A 82 6.56 -14.79 3.00
N SER A 83 6.30 -14.00 4.05
CA SER A 83 5.92 -14.52 5.36
C SER A 83 4.44 -14.27 5.62
N ASP A 84 3.68 -15.30 5.99
CA ASP A 84 2.22 -15.22 6.21
C ASP A 84 1.83 -14.97 7.67
N SER A 85 0.51 -14.82 7.89
CA SER A 85 -0.13 -14.86 9.22
C SER A 85 0.50 -13.93 10.24
N LEU A 86 1.05 -12.80 9.78
CA LEU A 86 1.93 -11.96 10.58
C LEU A 86 1.17 -11.27 11.71
N PHE A 87 -0.06 -10.85 11.45
CA PHE A 87 -0.87 -10.18 12.46
C PHE A 87 -1.00 -11.00 13.75
N THR A 88 -1.29 -12.30 13.65
CA THR A 88 -1.43 -13.19 14.82
C THR A 88 -0.08 -13.57 15.42
N LYS A 89 1.00 -13.63 14.62
CA LYS A 89 2.37 -13.85 15.09
C LYS A 89 2.87 -12.67 15.94
N GLU A 90 2.65 -11.44 15.50
CA GLU A 90 3.05 -10.23 16.24
C GLU A 90 2.11 -9.90 17.39
N ASN A 91 0.85 -10.36 17.36
CA ASN A 91 -0.14 -10.11 18.40
C ASN A 91 -0.69 -11.41 19.01
N PRO A 92 0.09 -12.15 19.82
CA PRO A 92 -0.38 -13.38 20.45
C PRO A 92 -1.69 -13.19 21.20
N GLY A 93 -2.68 -14.04 20.90
CA GLY A 93 -4.02 -13.98 21.47
C GLY A 93 -5.00 -13.04 20.76
N LYS A 94 -4.55 -12.23 19.79
CA LYS A 94 -5.42 -11.40 18.94
C LYS A 94 -5.60 -12.04 17.55
N ASN A 95 -6.70 -11.71 16.89
CA ASN A 95 -7.05 -12.21 15.57
C ASN A 95 -7.96 -11.23 14.80
N LEU A 96 -8.28 -11.58 13.56
CA LEU A 96 -9.14 -10.81 12.64
C LEU A 96 -10.54 -11.44 12.46
N ASN A 97 -10.91 -12.40 13.32
CA ASN A 97 -12.18 -13.15 13.26
C ASN A 97 -13.43 -12.25 13.26
N PRO A 98 -14.61 -12.78 12.84
CA PRO A 98 -15.00 -14.19 12.65
C PRO A 98 -14.43 -14.87 11.39
N THR A 99 -14.53 -16.19 11.32
CA THR A 99 -14.21 -16.98 10.09
C THR A 99 -15.15 -16.67 8.92
N SER A 100 -16.29 -16.03 9.20
CA SER A 100 -17.19 -15.45 8.22
C SER A 100 -16.82 -14.00 7.86
N SER A 101 -15.58 -13.55 8.16
CA SER A 101 -15.12 -12.22 7.77
C SER A 101 -14.20 -12.23 6.56
N THR A 102 -14.10 -11.06 5.91
CA THR A 102 -13.25 -10.84 4.74
C THR A 102 -12.41 -9.59 4.95
N LEU A 103 -11.08 -9.72 4.96
CA LEU A 103 -10.15 -8.59 5.11
C LEU A 103 -9.79 -8.03 3.73
N GLN A 104 -10.56 -7.04 3.27
CA GLN A 104 -10.51 -6.64 1.86
C GLN A 104 -9.57 -5.47 1.60
N TYR A 105 -9.32 -4.61 2.57
CA TYR A 105 -8.59 -3.38 2.33
C TYR A 105 -7.52 -3.16 3.39
N GLY A 106 -6.43 -2.55 2.97
CA GLY A 106 -5.45 -1.99 3.87
C GLY A 106 -4.76 -0.78 3.27
N THR A 107 -4.30 0.11 4.14
CA THR A 107 -3.53 1.29 3.76
C THR A 107 -2.69 1.78 4.94
N ILE A 108 -1.58 2.46 4.66
CA ILE A 108 -0.77 3.11 5.67
C ILE A 108 -1.09 4.61 5.69
N PHE A 109 -1.29 5.15 6.89
CA PHE A 109 -1.45 6.58 7.11
C PHE A 109 -0.88 6.98 8.47
N ASN A 110 0.08 7.92 8.48
CA ASN A 110 0.81 8.36 9.68
C ASN A 110 1.40 7.18 10.48
N ASP A 111 2.23 6.37 9.82
CA ASP A 111 2.94 5.21 10.40
C ASP A 111 2.01 4.15 11.03
N ARG A 112 0.76 4.11 10.57
CA ARG A 112 -0.26 3.17 11.02
C ARG A 112 -0.83 2.42 9.84
N LEU A 113 -0.79 1.09 9.93
CA LEU A 113 -1.49 0.20 9.01
C LEU A 113 -2.95 0.04 9.47
N TYR A 114 -3.87 0.48 8.63
CA TYR A 114 -5.30 0.27 8.80
C TYR A 114 -5.70 -0.99 8.05
N LEU A 115 -6.21 -1.99 8.75
CA LEU A 115 -6.72 -3.25 8.23
C LEU A 115 -8.24 -3.21 8.31
N VAL A 116 -8.92 -3.33 7.16
CA VAL A 116 -10.35 -3.02 7.03
C VAL A 116 -11.09 -4.24 6.51
N SER A 117 -11.97 -4.81 7.34
CA SER A 117 -12.80 -5.95 6.97
C SER A 117 -14.13 -5.54 6.34
N LYS A 118 -14.35 -6.04 5.11
CA LYS A 118 -15.57 -5.83 4.30
C LYS A 118 -16.80 -6.46 4.89
N VAL A 119 -16.70 -7.63 5.49
CA VAL A 119 -17.88 -8.30 6.07
C VAL A 119 -17.52 -8.79 7.46
N GLY A 120 -18.32 -8.43 8.45
CA GLY A 120 -18.36 -9.07 9.77
C GLY A 120 -17.15 -8.85 10.69
N GLY A 121 -15.98 -8.55 10.12
CA GLY A 121 -14.70 -8.46 10.81
C GLY A 121 -14.43 -7.08 11.43
N PRO A 122 -13.26 -6.95 12.09
CA PRO A 122 -12.86 -5.71 12.73
C PRO A 122 -12.32 -4.68 11.72
N LEU A 123 -12.25 -3.42 12.15
CA LEU A 123 -11.27 -2.47 11.61
C LEU A 123 -10.13 -2.42 12.63
N VAL A 124 -8.92 -2.79 12.24
CA VAL A 124 -7.75 -2.82 13.12
C VAL A 124 -6.76 -1.75 12.70
N VAL A 125 -6.17 -1.08 13.68
CA VAL A 125 -5.06 -0.16 13.49
C VAL A 125 -3.83 -0.76 14.17
N ALA A 126 -2.78 -0.97 13.40
CA ALA A 126 -1.49 -1.46 13.89
C ALA A 126 -0.39 -0.48 13.54
N ASP A 127 0.70 -0.51 14.30
CA ASP A 127 1.94 0.18 13.92
C ASP A 127 2.48 -0.41 12.61
N SER A 128 2.78 0.40 11.60
CA SER A 128 3.19 -0.12 10.30
C SER A 128 4.58 -0.76 10.30
N HIS A 129 5.42 -0.46 11.28
CA HIS A 129 6.81 -0.91 11.34
C HIS A 129 6.99 -2.23 12.10
N SER A 130 6.09 -2.52 13.05
CA SER A 130 6.12 -3.68 13.94
C SER A 130 4.87 -4.56 13.86
N LEU A 131 3.80 -4.10 13.19
CA LEU A 131 2.49 -4.75 13.10
C LEU A 131 1.80 -5.00 14.46
N LEU A 132 2.28 -4.38 15.54
CA LEU A 132 1.62 -4.42 16.83
C LEU A 132 0.31 -3.63 16.78
N GLU A 133 -0.79 -4.26 17.19
CA GLU A 133 -2.11 -3.64 17.23
C GLU A 133 -2.13 -2.50 18.27
N ILE A 134 -2.51 -1.32 17.80
CA ILE A 134 -2.67 -0.10 18.58
C ILE A 134 -4.12 0.04 19.05
N ASN A 135 -5.09 -0.15 18.16
CA ASN A 135 -6.52 0.02 18.46
C ASN A 135 -7.40 -0.77 17.48
N ARG A 136 -8.68 -0.99 17.80
CA ARG A 136 -9.63 -1.67 16.93
C ARG A 136 -11.08 -1.23 17.12
N ILE A 137 -11.84 -1.24 16.03
CA ILE A 137 -13.29 -1.40 16.08
C ILE A 137 -13.56 -2.90 16.05
N ALA A 138 -14.18 -3.42 17.10
CA ALA A 138 -14.45 -4.85 17.23
C ALA A 138 -15.35 -5.38 16.10
N ALA A 139 -15.15 -6.66 15.77
CA ALA A 139 -15.98 -7.39 14.82
C ALA A 139 -17.45 -7.40 15.25
N LYS A 140 -18.36 -7.21 14.29
CA LYS A 140 -19.81 -7.30 14.44
C LYS A 140 -20.40 -7.79 13.13
N SER A 141 -21.47 -8.59 13.19
CA SER A 141 -22.13 -9.12 11.98
C SER A 141 -22.65 -8.04 11.03
N THR A 142 -22.89 -6.83 11.54
CA THR A 142 -23.33 -5.66 10.77
C THR A 142 -22.18 -4.83 10.20
N ASN A 143 -20.91 -5.16 10.51
CA ASN A 143 -19.78 -4.43 9.98
C ASN A 143 -19.68 -4.68 8.48
N ASP A 144 -19.61 -3.57 7.75
CA ASP A 144 -19.45 -3.55 6.30
C ASP A 144 -18.48 -2.42 5.90
N PHE A 145 -17.20 -2.54 6.26
CA PHE A 145 -16.20 -1.50 6.01
C PHE A 145 -15.44 -1.77 4.72
N ARG A 146 -15.36 -0.79 3.82
CA ARG A 146 -14.79 -0.97 2.48
C ARG A 146 -13.36 -0.41 2.44
N ALA A 147 -13.19 0.91 2.52
CA ALA A 147 -11.89 1.56 2.50
C ALA A 147 -11.75 2.59 3.63
N PHE A 148 -10.50 3.02 3.86
CA PHE A 148 -10.13 4.07 4.79
C PHE A 148 -9.32 5.15 4.08
N VAL A 149 -9.53 6.42 4.43
CA VAL A 149 -8.66 7.52 4.02
C VAL A 149 -8.39 8.45 5.21
N GLY A 150 -7.12 8.78 5.44
CA GLY A 150 -6.73 9.80 6.40
C GLY A 150 -6.98 11.22 5.87
N ILE A 151 -7.52 12.10 6.71
CA ILE A 151 -7.76 13.51 6.38
C ILE A 151 -6.66 14.39 6.96
N ASP A 152 -6.40 14.22 8.26
CA ASP A 152 -5.36 14.90 9.02
C ASP A 152 -4.90 13.99 10.18
N ALA A 153 -4.09 14.50 11.10
CA ALA A 153 -3.56 13.71 12.23
C ALA A 153 -4.64 13.14 13.17
N ASN A 154 -5.84 13.69 13.18
CA ASN A 154 -6.93 13.34 14.09
C ASN A 154 -8.17 12.80 13.39
N ASN A 155 -8.34 13.06 12.09
CA ASN A 155 -9.57 12.74 11.36
C ASN A 155 -9.29 11.84 10.15
N GLY A 156 -10.18 10.88 9.92
CA GLY A 156 -10.25 10.05 8.73
C GLY A 156 -11.69 9.84 8.27
N LEU A 157 -11.86 9.13 7.16
CA LEU A 157 -13.16 8.63 6.70
C LEU A 157 -13.07 7.11 6.48
N VAL A 158 -14.18 6.42 6.76
CA VAL A 158 -14.39 5.01 6.45
C VAL A 158 -15.57 4.88 5.50
N SER A 159 -15.37 4.28 4.34
CA SER A 159 -16.44 3.93 3.41
C SER A 159 -17.05 2.59 3.78
N THR A 160 -18.31 2.40 3.42
CA THR A 160 -19.10 1.21 3.75
C THR A 160 -20.01 0.81 2.59
N GLY A 161 -20.68 -0.33 2.69
CA GLY A 161 -21.77 -0.69 1.79
C GLY A 161 -22.99 0.25 1.82
N SER A 162 -23.03 1.25 2.70
CA SER A 162 -24.20 2.15 2.88
C SER A 162 -23.91 3.65 2.85
N GLY A 163 -22.65 4.05 2.72
CA GLY A 163 -22.19 5.44 2.73
C GLY A 163 -20.83 5.60 3.40
N ILE A 164 -20.55 6.82 3.87
CA ILE A 164 -19.25 7.20 4.46
C ILE A 164 -19.46 7.69 5.89
N TYR A 165 -18.55 7.30 6.78
CA TYR A 165 -18.55 7.67 8.19
C TYR A 165 -17.22 8.35 8.55
N PRO A 166 -17.23 9.54 9.16
CA PRO A 166 -16.04 10.10 9.77
C PRO A 166 -15.53 9.20 10.88
N ILE A 167 -14.21 9.17 11.07
CA ILE A 167 -13.58 8.45 12.18
C ILE A 167 -12.58 9.36 12.89
N ASN A 168 -12.65 9.38 14.21
CA ASN A 168 -11.64 10.04 15.04
C ASN A 168 -10.44 9.09 15.21
N LEU A 169 -9.27 9.47 14.74
CA LEU A 169 -8.08 8.59 14.69
C LEU A 169 -7.44 8.35 16.06
N GLN A 170 -7.77 9.15 17.07
CA GLN A 170 -7.27 8.99 18.43
C GLN A 170 -8.09 7.96 19.23
N THR A 171 -9.41 8.03 19.08
CA THR A 171 -10.36 7.18 19.82
C THR A 171 -10.87 5.98 19.00
N LEU A 172 -10.72 6.04 17.68
CA LEU A 172 -11.26 5.11 16.69
C LEU A 172 -12.79 5.01 16.71
N VAL A 173 -13.47 6.06 17.15
CA VAL A 173 -14.94 6.16 17.17
C VAL A 173 -15.46 6.69 15.83
N LEU A 174 -16.44 6.00 15.26
CA LEU A 174 -17.18 6.44 14.07
C LEU A 174 -18.18 7.55 14.43
N GLY A 175 -18.22 8.58 13.60
CA GLY A 175 -19.21 9.65 13.65
C GLY A 175 -20.53 9.28 12.96
N THR A 176 -21.34 10.30 12.70
CA THR A 176 -22.60 10.14 11.95
C THR A 176 -22.31 10.00 10.45
N LYS A 177 -23.10 9.16 9.76
CA LYS A 177 -23.01 9.00 8.29
C LYS A 177 -23.11 10.36 7.60
N LEU A 178 -22.21 10.61 6.65
CA LEU A 178 -22.24 11.83 5.82
C LEU A 178 -23.51 11.89 4.97
N SER A 179 -24.04 13.10 4.78
CA SER A 179 -25.14 13.35 3.83
C SER A 179 -24.61 13.39 2.39
N GLY A 180 -25.48 13.09 1.43
CA GLY A 180 -25.15 13.19 0.00
C GLY A 180 -24.37 12.01 -0.59
N VAL A 181 -23.92 11.04 0.22
CA VAL A 181 -23.32 9.79 -0.25
C VAL A 181 -24.04 8.59 0.37
N THR A 182 -24.71 7.80 -0.48
CA THR A 182 -25.51 6.66 -0.07
C THR A 182 -25.19 5.41 -0.88
N GLY A 183 -25.54 4.25 -0.35
CA GLY A 183 -25.30 2.97 -1.03
C GLY A 183 -23.84 2.55 -0.93
N GLN A 184 -23.41 1.68 -1.84
CA GLN A 184 -22.07 1.10 -1.79
C GLN A 184 -21.00 2.12 -2.15
N VAL A 185 -20.02 2.27 -1.26
CA VAL A 185 -18.88 3.17 -1.42
C VAL A 185 -17.60 2.38 -1.19
N GLY A 186 -16.66 2.49 -2.11
CA GLY A 186 -15.41 1.75 -2.10
C GLY A 186 -14.22 2.66 -1.83
N ASP A 187 -13.28 2.66 -2.77
CA ASP A 187 -12.02 3.39 -2.67
C ASP A 187 -12.21 4.89 -2.42
N MET A 188 -11.28 5.47 -1.67
CA MET A 188 -11.20 6.90 -1.38
C MET A 188 -9.75 7.37 -1.46
N ILE A 189 -9.54 8.61 -1.90
CA ILE A 189 -8.21 9.24 -1.88
C ILE A 189 -8.32 10.72 -1.55
N LYS A 190 -7.42 11.23 -0.72
CA LYS A 190 -7.29 12.66 -0.47
C LYS A 190 -6.27 13.28 -1.43
N ALA A 191 -6.66 14.37 -2.09
CA ALA A 191 -5.74 15.19 -2.89
C ALA A 191 -6.12 16.67 -2.76
N GLY A 192 -5.14 17.50 -2.38
CA GLY A 192 -5.37 18.91 -2.10
C GLY A 192 -6.42 19.12 -1.02
N ASN A 193 -7.41 19.97 -1.33
CA ASN A 193 -8.52 20.34 -0.46
C ASN A 193 -9.73 19.39 -0.56
N TYR A 194 -9.60 18.27 -1.28
CA TYR A 194 -10.70 17.37 -1.55
C TYR A 194 -10.40 15.92 -1.17
N VAL A 195 -11.49 15.18 -0.96
CA VAL A 195 -11.50 13.72 -0.90
C VAL A 195 -12.32 13.23 -2.08
N PHE A 196 -11.72 12.38 -2.89
CA PHE A 196 -12.38 11.71 -4.01
C PHE A 196 -12.84 10.34 -3.53
N VAL A 197 -14.09 10.01 -3.83
CA VAL A 197 -14.76 8.83 -3.30
C VAL A 197 -15.43 8.08 -4.44
N LEU A 198 -15.16 6.78 -4.55
CA LEU A 198 -15.80 5.95 -5.56
C LEU A 198 -17.11 5.39 -5.00
N SER A 199 -18.23 5.78 -5.62
CA SER A 199 -19.59 5.35 -5.33
C SER A 199 -20.13 4.48 -6.45
N ALA A 200 -20.77 3.37 -6.11
CA ALA A 200 -21.39 2.47 -7.08
C ALA A 200 -22.48 3.13 -7.92
N SER A 201 -23.23 4.06 -7.32
CA SER A 201 -24.35 4.74 -7.96
C SER A 201 -23.95 6.06 -8.62
N ASN A 202 -22.94 6.75 -8.10
CA ASN A 202 -22.65 8.13 -8.49
C ASN A 202 -21.29 8.31 -9.20
N GLY A 203 -20.52 7.24 -9.38
CA GLY A 203 -19.16 7.33 -9.91
C GLY A 203 -18.23 7.99 -8.89
N VAL A 204 -17.41 8.95 -9.31
CA VAL A 204 -16.55 9.70 -8.38
C VAL A 204 -17.35 10.81 -7.74
N VAL A 205 -17.52 10.78 -6.42
CA VAL A 205 -18.03 11.90 -5.62
C VAL A 205 -16.86 12.66 -5.03
N VAL A 206 -16.87 13.99 -5.13
CA VAL A 206 -15.83 14.86 -4.59
C VAL A 206 -16.36 15.55 -3.34
N LEU A 207 -15.69 15.33 -2.20
CA LEU A 207 -15.99 15.98 -0.93
C LEU A 207 -14.97 17.08 -0.66
N ASN A 208 -15.42 18.18 -0.05
CA ASN A 208 -14.52 19.12 0.59
C ASN A 208 -13.88 18.45 1.82
N ALA A 209 -12.55 18.44 1.90
CA ALA A 209 -11.83 17.71 2.94
C ALA A 209 -11.96 18.33 4.35
N SER A 210 -12.31 19.61 4.47
CA SER A 210 -12.48 20.26 5.78
C SER A 210 -13.92 20.20 6.29
N THR A 211 -14.91 20.17 5.40
CA THR A 211 -16.34 20.20 5.78
C THR A 211 -17.08 18.89 5.52
N ASN A 212 -16.48 17.95 4.78
CA ASN A 212 -17.09 16.72 4.27
C ASN A 212 -18.30 16.96 3.34
N ALA A 213 -18.56 18.19 2.91
CA ALA A 213 -19.67 18.50 2.02
C ALA A 213 -19.37 18.02 0.59
N VAL A 214 -20.39 17.46 -0.08
CA VAL A 214 -20.31 17.12 -1.51
C VAL A 214 -20.15 18.40 -2.33
N VAL A 215 -19.11 18.43 -3.17
CA VAL A 215 -18.79 19.55 -4.06
C VAL A 215 -19.29 19.28 -5.47
N THR A 216 -19.00 18.10 -6.00
CA THR A 216 -19.42 17.67 -7.35
C THR A 216 -19.33 16.16 -7.49
N SER A 217 -19.75 15.62 -8.64
CA SER A 217 -19.62 14.21 -8.99
C SER A 217 -19.30 14.01 -10.47
N ILE A 218 -18.56 12.94 -10.78
CA ILE A 218 -18.24 12.47 -12.13
C ILE A 218 -18.87 11.08 -12.30
N ALA A 219 -19.95 11.01 -13.07
CA ALA A 219 -20.74 9.80 -13.25
C ALA A 219 -20.00 8.72 -14.04
N GLY A 220 -20.44 7.47 -13.90
CA GLY A 220 -20.01 6.35 -14.75
C GLY A 220 -18.64 5.75 -14.44
N MET A 221 -17.94 6.24 -13.41
CA MET A 221 -16.67 5.68 -12.94
C MET A 221 -16.89 4.48 -12.03
N LEU A 222 -16.05 3.45 -12.15
CA LEU A 222 -16.23 2.13 -11.57
C LEU A 222 -14.96 1.52 -10.94
N CYS A 223 -13.78 2.03 -11.29
CA CYS A 223 -12.47 1.59 -10.80
C CYS A 223 -11.62 2.81 -10.46
N ALA A 224 -11.09 2.89 -9.23
CA ALA A 224 -10.34 4.03 -8.73
C ALA A 224 -9.58 3.64 -7.43
N PHE A 225 -8.72 4.46 -6.84
CA PHE A 225 -8.09 5.65 -7.42
C PHE A 225 -6.60 5.40 -7.61
N ALA A 226 -6.03 6.05 -8.61
CA ALA A 226 -4.59 6.20 -8.74
C ALA A 226 -4.22 7.69 -8.71
N LYS A 227 -2.99 8.00 -8.29
CA LYS A 227 -2.50 9.38 -8.19
C LYS A 227 -1.10 9.50 -8.78
N THR A 228 -0.97 10.31 -9.82
CA THR A 228 0.32 10.54 -10.49
C THR A 228 1.16 11.62 -9.79
N PRO A 229 2.47 11.71 -10.05
CA PRO A 229 3.37 12.69 -9.43
C PRO A 229 2.96 14.16 -9.62
N ASP A 230 2.30 14.49 -10.72
CA ASP A 230 1.67 15.80 -10.96
C ASP A 230 0.47 16.10 -10.05
N GLY A 231 0.11 15.18 -9.16
CA GLY A 231 -0.99 15.29 -8.20
C GLY A 231 -2.35 14.89 -8.76
N ALA A 232 -2.46 14.61 -10.07
CA ALA A 232 -3.75 14.28 -10.68
C ALA A 232 -4.32 12.97 -10.12
N VAL A 233 -5.64 12.98 -9.93
CA VAL A 233 -6.40 11.82 -9.45
C VAL A 233 -7.05 11.13 -10.65
N TRP A 234 -6.97 9.81 -10.68
CA TRP A 234 -7.43 9.01 -11.80
C TRP A 234 -8.51 8.02 -11.38
N ALA A 235 -9.52 7.90 -12.23
CA ALA A 235 -10.61 6.93 -12.11
C ALA A 235 -11.00 6.44 -13.50
N ALA A 236 -11.64 5.28 -13.60
CA ALA A 236 -12.04 4.70 -14.87
C ALA A 236 -13.40 4.00 -14.78
N GLY A 237 -14.13 3.91 -15.88
CA GLY A 237 -15.40 3.21 -15.97
C GLY A 237 -15.95 3.18 -17.39
N GLY A 238 -16.60 2.08 -17.77
CA GLY A 238 -16.98 1.86 -19.17
C GLY A 238 -15.73 1.89 -20.06
N THR A 239 -15.71 2.69 -21.11
CA THR A 239 -14.55 2.87 -21.99
C THR A 239 -13.77 4.16 -21.71
N GLN A 240 -13.86 4.67 -20.48
CA GLN A 240 -13.27 5.96 -20.10
C GLN A 240 -12.29 5.80 -18.94
N LEU A 241 -11.15 6.48 -19.07
CA LEU A 241 -10.22 6.83 -18.02
C LEU A 241 -10.27 8.34 -17.86
N VAL A 242 -10.49 8.84 -16.65
CA VAL A 242 -10.54 10.28 -16.36
C VAL A 242 -9.33 10.69 -15.53
N ARG A 243 -8.70 11.79 -15.94
CA ARG A 243 -7.72 12.54 -15.16
C ARG A 243 -8.42 13.72 -14.52
N ILE A 244 -8.29 13.88 -13.21
CA ILE A 244 -8.92 14.95 -12.44
C ILE A 244 -7.81 15.79 -11.81
N ASP A 245 -7.81 17.09 -12.10
CA ASP A 245 -6.93 18.05 -11.43
C ASP A 245 -7.48 18.33 -10.02
N PRO A 246 -6.73 18.05 -8.93
CA PRO A 246 -7.24 18.18 -7.57
C PRO A 246 -7.30 19.63 -7.07
N ALA A 247 -6.75 20.61 -7.79
CA ALA A 247 -6.85 22.01 -7.43
C ALA A 247 -8.09 22.66 -8.05
N THR A 248 -8.38 22.33 -9.32
CA THR A 248 -9.44 22.96 -10.12
C THR A 248 -10.67 22.08 -10.35
N LEU A 249 -10.56 20.77 -10.08
CA LEU A 249 -11.55 19.75 -10.44
C LEU A 249 -11.81 19.61 -11.95
N ALA A 250 -10.91 20.15 -12.79
CA ALA A 250 -10.98 19.96 -14.23
C ALA A 250 -10.80 18.49 -14.59
N VAL A 251 -11.65 17.99 -15.48
CA VAL A 251 -11.67 16.59 -15.91
C VAL A 251 -11.21 16.49 -17.37
N GLN A 252 -10.21 15.64 -17.61
CA GLN A 252 -9.83 15.21 -18.95
C GLN A 252 -10.21 13.74 -19.12
N THR A 253 -10.91 13.42 -20.21
CA THR A 253 -11.32 12.06 -20.55
C THR A 253 -10.38 11.45 -21.59
N ILE A 254 -9.98 10.21 -21.35
CA ILE A 254 -9.15 9.38 -22.21
C ILE A 254 -9.96 8.11 -22.54
N THR A 255 -9.99 7.70 -23.81
CA THR A 255 -10.64 6.47 -24.22
C THR A 255 -9.78 5.25 -23.88
N VAL A 256 -10.41 4.24 -23.28
CA VAL A 256 -9.82 2.93 -22.97
C VAL A 256 -10.28 1.94 -24.05
N PRO A 257 -9.41 1.07 -24.59
CA PRO A 257 -9.75 0.13 -25.68
C PRO A 257 -10.53 -1.11 -25.21
N PHE A 258 -11.04 -1.11 -23.98
CA PHE A 258 -11.82 -2.18 -23.37
C PHE A 258 -12.80 -1.60 -22.34
N ALA A 259 -13.78 -2.41 -21.95
CA ALA A 259 -14.72 -2.06 -20.89
C ALA A 259 -14.09 -2.26 -19.50
N ILE A 260 -14.22 -1.24 -18.66
CA ILE A 260 -13.88 -1.24 -17.24
C ILE A 260 -15.14 -1.54 -16.44
N TYR A 261 -15.06 -2.55 -15.57
CA TYR A 261 -16.13 -2.96 -14.68
C TYR A 261 -15.81 -2.58 -13.23
N GLY A 262 -16.86 -2.43 -12.42
CA GLY A 262 -16.73 -2.24 -10.97
C GLY A 262 -16.80 -3.56 -10.22
N SER A 263 -16.29 -3.58 -9.00
CA SER A 263 -16.20 -4.79 -8.17
C SER A 263 -17.38 -4.97 -7.20
N TRP A 264 -18.41 -4.13 -7.23
CA TRP A 264 -19.43 -3.90 -6.17
C TRP A 264 -20.17 -5.09 -5.55
N ALA A 265 -20.19 -6.29 -6.14
CA ALA A 265 -20.80 -7.45 -5.50
C ALA A 265 -19.90 -7.99 -4.38
N ALA A 266 -18.90 -8.79 -4.74
CA ALA A 266 -17.89 -9.24 -3.80
C ALA A 266 -17.08 -8.07 -3.24
N TRP A 267 -16.97 -6.96 -3.96
CA TRP A 267 -16.14 -5.77 -3.73
C TRP A 267 -14.70 -6.05 -3.31
N HIS A 268 -13.80 -5.48 -4.09
CA HIS A 268 -12.39 -5.35 -3.78
C HIS A 268 -11.90 -3.98 -4.27
N PRO A 269 -10.73 -3.52 -3.83
CA PRO A 269 -10.17 -2.24 -4.25
C PRO A 269 -9.93 -2.23 -5.76
N GLY A 270 -10.02 -1.05 -6.40
CA GLY A 270 -9.87 -0.91 -7.83
C GLY A 270 -8.53 -1.44 -8.37
N SER A 271 -8.56 -2.11 -9.52
CA SER A 271 -7.38 -2.60 -10.22
C SER A 271 -6.68 -1.51 -11.05
N ILE A 272 -6.26 -0.46 -10.37
CA ILE A 272 -5.59 0.71 -10.95
C ILE A 272 -4.51 1.21 -9.98
N THR A 273 -3.35 1.56 -10.51
CA THR A 273 -2.25 2.15 -9.73
C THR A 273 -1.47 3.16 -10.59
N ALA A 274 -0.59 3.95 -9.96
CA ALA A 274 0.21 4.95 -10.64
C ALA A 274 1.70 4.75 -10.35
N SER A 275 2.54 5.13 -11.32
CA SER A 275 3.96 5.29 -11.07
C SER A 275 4.21 6.48 -10.14
N THR A 276 5.26 6.38 -9.31
CA THR A 276 5.80 7.51 -8.54
C THR A 276 6.96 8.22 -9.24
N THR A 277 7.46 7.66 -10.34
CA THR A 277 8.63 8.17 -11.08
C THR A 277 8.25 8.94 -12.34
N GLU A 278 7.07 8.67 -12.90
CA GLU A 278 6.51 9.35 -14.07
C GLU A 278 4.99 9.47 -13.98
N ASN A 279 4.38 10.35 -14.77
CA ASN A 279 2.92 10.49 -14.86
C ASN A 279 2.31 9.34 -15.69
N ALA A 280 2.40 8.13 -15.15
CA ALA A 280 1.89 6.91 -15.74
C ALA A 280 0.85 6.22 -14.85
N ILE A 281 -0.17 5.67 -15.50
CA ILE A 281 -1.19 4.82 -14.88
C ILE A 281 -1.07 3.40 -15.40
N PHE A 282 -1.23 2.43 -14.51
CA PHE A 282 -1.40 1.02 -14.83
C PHE A 282 -2.81 0.60 -14.46
N ILE A 283 -3.55 -0.01 -15.39
CA ILE A 283 -4.93 -0.43 -15.19
C ILE A 283 -5.17 -1.82 -15.77
N ALA A 284 -5.81 -2.67 -14.97
CA ALA A 284 -6.14 -4.03 -15.39
C ALA A 284 -7.40 -4.07 -16.27
N LYS A 285 -7.39 -4.95 -17.26
CA LYS A 285 -8.57 -5.34 -18.04
C LYS A 285 -9.25 -6.54 -17.37
N ASN A 286 -9.99 -6.27 -16.31
CA ASN A 286 -10.78 -7.30 -15.61
C ASN A 286 -12.07 -7.63 -16.36
N ALA A 287 -12.63 -8.81 -16.08
CA ALA A 287 -13.98 -9.16 -16.47
C ALA A 287 -14.98 -8.81 -15.35
N THR A 288 -16.28 -8.98 -15.61
CA THR A 288 -17.35 -8.64 -14.66
C THR A 288 -17.34 -9.52 -13.39
N PHE A 289 -16.89 -10.77 -13.50
CA PHE A 289 -16.97 -11.78 -12.43
C PHE A 289 -15.68 -12.57 -12.19
N SER A 290 -14.60 -12.24 -12.92
CA SER A 290 -13.33 -12.96 -12.87
C SER A 290 -12.17 -12.02 -13.16
N GLY A 291 -10.97 -12.46 -12.82
CA GLY A 291 -9.75 -11.69 -13.01
C GLY A 291 -9.48 -11.37 -14.47
N GLY A 292 -8.72 -10.30 -14.69
CA GLY A 292 -8.09 -10.00 -15.98
C GLY A 292 -6.80 -10.77 -16.20
N THR A 293 -6.30 -10.76 -17.43
CA THR A 293 -4.97 -11.29 -17.77
C THR A 293 -4.03 -10.24 -18.35
N GLN A 294 -4.54 -9.02 -18.53
CA GLN A 294 -3.87 -7.93 -19.25
C GLN A 294 -3.88 -6.66 -18.40
N ILE A 295 -2.74 -6.00 -18.31
CA ILE A 295 -2.58 -4.69 -17.67
C ILE A 295 -2.09 -3.73 -18.75
N TYR A 296 -2.71 -2.55 -18.82
CA TYR A 296 -2.39 -1.50 -19.77
C TYR A 296 -1.70 -0.34 -19.05
N LYS A 297 -0.74 0.29 -19.73
CA LYS A 297 -0.04 1.48 -19.25
C LYS A 297 -0.45 2.69 -20.08
N TYR A 298 -0.89 3.75 -19.43
CA TYR A 298 -1.16 5.04 -20.06
C TYR A 298 -0.15 6.09 -19.60
N THR A 299 0.41 6.83 -20.54
CA THR A 299 1.09 8.12 -20.30
C THR A 299 0.64 9.12 -21.36
N ALA A 300 0.60 10.41 -21.04
CA ALA A 300 0.26 11.43 -22.03
C ALA A 300 1.31 11.50 -23.17
N ALA A 301 2.59 11.26 -22.84
CA ALA A 301 3.70 11.27 -23.80
C ALA A 301 3.66 10.09 -24.78
N ASN A 302 2.99 8.99 -24.43
CA ASN A 302 2.88 7.79 -25.27
C ASN A 302 1.44 7.25 -25.25
N SER A 303 0.46 8.10 -25.50
CA SER A 303 -0.96 7.71 -25.47
C SER A 303 -1.30 6.64 -26.51
N ALA A 304 -0.55 6.57 -27.62
CA ALA A 304 -0.72 5.57 -28.68
C ALA A 304 -0.47 4.12 -28.20
N SER A 305 0.39 3.91 -27.19
CA SER A 305 0.63 2.57 -26.64
C SER A 305 -0.54 2.03 -25.82
N PHE A 306 -1.51 2.88 -25.47
CA PHE A 306 -2.69 2.51 -24.70
C PHE A 306 -3.77 1.81 -25.54
N THR A 307 -3.34 1.04 -26.54
CA THR A 307 -4.16 0.19 -27.43
C THR A 307 -3.78 -1.28 -27.30
N THR A 308 -2.56 -1.58 -26.81
CA THR A 308 -2.04 -2.93 -26.60
C THR A 308 -1.73 -3.16 -25.12
N PRO A 309 -1.87 -4.39 -24.61
CA PRO A 309 -1.45 -4.72 -23.25
C PRO A 309 0.03 -4.38 -23.01
N PHE A 310 0.32 -3.76 -21.88
CA PHE A 310 1.69 -3.50 -21.43
C PHE A 310 2.28 -4.72 -20.72
N ILE A 311 1.46 -5.42 -19.93
CA ILE A 311 1.78 -6.69 -19.28
C ILE A 311 0.67 -7.69 -19.61
N THR A 312 1.07 -8.93 -19.90
CA THR A 312 0.18 -10.09 -19.97
C THR A 312 0.65 -11.12 -18.96
N VAL A 313 -0.23 -11.56 -18.07
CA VAL A 313 0.08 -12.59 -17.07
C VAL A 313 0.17 -13.98 -17.73
N ALA A 314 0.85 -14.92 -17.09
CA ALA A 314 1.06 -16.26 -17.65
C ALA A 314 -0.28 -17.01 -17.88
N THR A 315 -0.32 -17.85 -18.91
CA THR A 315 -1.47 -18.70 -19.24
C THR A 315 -1.88 -19.57 -18.06
N GLY A 316 -3.18 -19.67 -17.80
CA GLY A 316 -3.72 -20.44 -16.68
C GLY A 316 -3.78 -19.68 -15.35
N ARG A 317 -3.41 -18.39 -15.35
CA ARG A 317 -3.51 -17.48 -14.21
C ARG A 317 -4.43 -16.31 -14.51
N GLU A 318 -5.00 -15.73 -13.46
CA GLU A 318 -5.81 -14.51 -13.51
C GLU A 318 -5.50 -13.58 -12.34
N LEU A 319 -5.66 -12.27 -12.56
CA LEU A 319 -5.55 -11.25 -11.50
C LEU A 319 -6.59 -11.50 -10.41
N TYR A 320 -6.24 -11.23 -9.15
CA TYR A 320 -7.20 -11.33 -8.04
C TYR A 320 -7.14 -10.08 -7.15
N GLY A 321 -8.29 -9.67 -6.60
CA GLY A 321 -8.43 -8.45 -5.81
C GLY A 321 -8.09 -7.20 -6.63
N ALA A 322 -7.38 -6.25 -6.02
CA ALA A 322 -6.80 -5.13 -6.76
C ALA A 322 -5.88 -5.64 -7.88
N GLY A 323 -5.13 -6.72 -7.65
CA GLY A 323 -4.36 -7.45 -8.66
C GLY A 323 -3.15 -6.71 -9.22
N VAL A 324 -3.11 -5.38 -9.14
CA VAL A 324 -2.01 -4.53 -9.62
C VAL A 324 -1.68 -3.48 -8.57
N ALA A 325 -0.39 -3.34 -8.27
CA ALA A 325 0.16 -2.32 -7.41
C ALA A 325 1.50 -1.84 -7.98
N TYR A 326 2.03 -0.76 -7.40
CA TYR A 326 3.29 -0.17 -7.84
C TYR A 326 4.25 -0.13 -6.66
N ASP A 327 5.44 -0.68 -6.85
CA ASP A 327 6.55 -0.63 -5.91
C ASP A 327 7.44 0.59 -6.21
N PRO A 328 7.39 1.63 -5.37
CA PRO A 328 8.16 2.84 -5.57
C PRO A 328 9.66 2.66 -5.31
N ALA A 329 10.08 1.68 -4.51
CA ALA A 329 11.48 1.47 -4.17
C ALA A 329 12.27 0.91 -5.36
N HIS A 330 11.62 0.06 -6.16
CA HIS A 330 12.27 -0.64 -7.28
C HIS A 330 11.79 -0.21 -8.67
N ASN A 331 10.81 0.71 -8.76
CA ASN A 331 10.17 1.11 -10.02
C ASN A 331 9.60 -0.12 -10.76
N GLN A 332 8.77 -0.90 -10.03
CA GLN A 332 8.19 -2.15 -10.52
C GLN A 332 6.66 -2.13 -10.39
N VAL A 333 5.98 -2.83 -11.30
CA VAL A 333 4.57 -3.17 -11.17
C VAL A 333 4.50 -4.53 -10.48
N VAL A 334 3.85 -4.57 -9.33
CA VAL A 334 3.61 -5.78 -8.54
C VAL A 334 2.24 -6.31 -8.90
N VAL A 335 2.17 -7.59 -9.26
CA VAL A 335 0.96 -8.22 -9.78
C VAL A 335 0.65 -9.47 -8.98
N ASN A 336 -0.55 -9.54 -8.40
CA ASN A 336 -1.04 -10.71 -7.68
C ASN A 336 -1.95 -11.52 -8.60
N THR A 337 -1.68 -12.81 -8.71
CA THR A 337 -2.51 -13.73 -9.49
C THR A 337 -2.87 -14.99 -8.70
N VAL A 338 -3.95 -15.63 -9.14
CA VAL A 338 -4.33 -17.00 -8.75
C VAL A 338 -4.40 -17.87 -10.00
N HIS A 339 -4.35 -19.19 -9.85
CA HIS A 339 -4.67 -20.07 -10.98
C HIS A 339 -6.16 -19.95 -11.34
N SER A 340 -6.44 -19.88 -12.64
CA SER A 340 -7.79 -19.81 -13.17
C SER A 340 -8.54 -21.13 -12.94
N GLY A 341 -9.86 -21.04 -12.76
CA GLY A 341 -10.74 -22.22 -12.70
C GLY A 341 -11.39 -22.50 -11.34
N PHE A 342 -11.38 -21.53 -10.42
CA PHE A 342 -12.08 -21.56 -9.12
C PHE A 342 -11.66 -22.71 -8.19
N THR A 343 -12.22 -22.71 -6.97
CA THR A 343 -12.07 -23.80 -5.98
C THR A 343 -10.60 -24.09 -5.67
N THR A 344 -10.12 -25.31 -5.87
CA THR A 344 -8.75 -25.73 -5.59
C THR A 344 -7.72 -24.94 -6.39
N ASN A 345 -8.07 -24.39 -7.56
CA ASN A 345 -7.17 -23.53 -8.32
C ASN A 345 -6.81 -22.25 -7.55
N PHE A 346 -7.73 -21.71 -6.73
CA PHE A 346 -7.45 -20.54 -5.90
C PHE A 346 -6.54 -20.82 -4.70
N SER A 347 -6.10 -22.06 -4.51
CA SER A 347 -5.04 -22.37 -3.56
C SER A 347 -3.63 -22.17 -4.14
N PHE A 348 -3.50 -21.90 -5.45
CA PHE A 348 -2.24 -21.58 -6.11
C PHE A 348 -2.21 -20.10 -6.46
N ASN A 349 -1.20 -19.41 -5.95
CA ASN A 349 -1.06 -17.97 -6.04
C ASN A 349 0.33 -17.64 -6.55
N ASP A 350 0.46 -16.50 -7.22
CA ASP A 350 1.75 -15.99 -7.66
C ASP A 350 1.84 -14.48 -7.43
N LEU A 351 3.00 -14.06 -6.92
CA LEU A 351 3.40 -12.67 -6.79
C LEU A 351 4.44 -12.36 -7.88
N CYS A 352 4.02 -11.65 -8.90
CA CYS A 352 4.85 -11.33 -10.07
C CYS A 352 5.34 -9.89 -10.02
N PHE A 353 6.57 -9.66 -10.44
CA PHE A 353 7.22 -8.36 -10.49
C PHE A 353 7.58 -8.02 -11.92
N TYR A 354 7.11 -6.89 -12.43
CA TYR A 354 7.38 -6.42 -13.78
C TYR A 354 8.12 -5.09 -13.76
N ASN A 355 9.04 -4.91 -14.71
CA ASN A 355 9.69 -3.62 -14.90
C ASN A 355 8.65 -2.57 -15.32
N ALA A 356 8.51 -1.48 -14.56
CA ALA A 356 7.48 -0.48 -14.83
C ALA A 356 7.72 0.31 -16.14
N SER A 357 8.94 0.31 -16.67
CA SER A 357 9.29 1.00 -17.92
C SER A 357 9.07 0.12 -19.15
N THR A 358 9.40 -1.18 -19.07
CA THR A 358 9.39 -2.09 -20.23
C THR A 358 8.27 -3.12 -20.23
N GLY A 359 7.62 -3.37 -19.09
CA GLY A 359 6.59 -4.42 -18.94
C GLY A 359 7.18 -5.84 -18.89
N SER A 360 8.51 -5.97 -18.85
CA SER A 360 9.19 -7.26 -18.79
C SER A 360 9.09 -7.88 -17.39
N LEU A 361 8.81 -9.18 -17.31
CA LEU A 361 8.82 -9.93 -16.05
C LEU A 361 10.24 -9.95 -15.47
N ILE A 362 10.36 -9.63 -14.19
CA ILE A 362 11.61 -9.65 -13.40
C ILE A 362 11.64 -10.88 -12.52
N ASN A 363 10.55 -11.14 -11.80
CA ASN A 363 10.46 -12.25 -10.85
C ASN A 363 9.01 -12.77 -10.75
N ASP A 364 8.87 -14.02 -10.38
CA ASP A 364 7.60 -14.73 -10.27
C ASP A 364 7.67 -15.71 -9.09
N ILE A 365 6.93 -15.42 -8.02
CA ILE A 365 7.00 -16.17 -6.76
C ILE A 365 5.69 -16.91 -6.54
N ALA A 366 5.74 -18.22 -6.73
CA ALA A 366 4.60 -19.09 -6.42
C ALA A 366 4.48 -19.37 -4.92
N TYR A 367 3.26 -19.36 -4.41
CA TYR A 367 2.94 -19.75 -3.04
C TYR A 367 1.56 -20.42 -2.96
N THR A 368 1.40 -21.32 -1.98
CA THR A 368 0.19 -22.15 -1.85
C THR A 368 -0.59 -21.84 -0.59
N GLY A 369 -1.91 -21.89 -0.70
CA GLY A 369 -2.87 -21.58 0.35
C GLY A 369 -4.06 -20.77 -0.17
N TYR A 370 -5.17 -20.83 0.55
CA TYR A 370 -6.38 -20.08 0.23
C TYR A 370 -6.30 -18.65 0.78
N TYR A 371 -5.51 -17.81 0.12
CA TYR A 371 -5.27 -16.42 0.55
C TYR A 371 -6.31 -15.44 0.02
N PHE A 372 -6.66 -15.54 -1.27
CA PHE A 372 -7.49 -14.55 -1.95
C PHE A 372 -6.88 -13.14 -1.81
N PRO A 373 -5.68 -12.90 -2.40
CA PRO A 373 -4.90 -11.69 -2.16
C PRO A 373 -5.67 -10.44 -2.58
N SER A 374 -5.93 -9.52 -1.66
CA SER A 374 -6.79 -8.37 -1.93
C SER A 374 -6.00 -7.14 -2.38
N ILE A 375 -5.03 -6.68 -1.59
CA ILE A 375 -4.25 -5.47 -1.89
C ILE A 375 -2.82 -5.56 -1.33
N ALA A 376 -1.85 -5.02 -2.06
CA ALA A 376 -0.49 -4.79 -1.58
C ALA A 376 -0.38 -3.38 -0.97
N VAL A 377 0.25 -3.27 0.20
CA VAL A 377 0.33 -2.02 0.97
C VAL A 377 1.79 -1.67 1.23
N PHE A 378 2.20 -0.51 0.70
CA PHE A 378 3.55 0.03 0.76
C PHE A 378 3.62 1.17 1.78
N HIS A 379 4.82 1.38 2.34
CA HIS A 379 5.15 2.52 3.20
C HIS A 379 5.20 3.85 2.45
#